data_AF-X1SPH7-F1
#
_entry.id   AF-X1SPH7-F1
#
_cell.length_a   1.000
_cell.length_b   1.000
_cell.length_c   1.000
_cell.angle_alpha   90.00
_cell.angle_beta   90.00
_cell.angle_gamma   90.00
#
_symmetry.space_group_name_H-M   'P 1'
#
loop_
_entity.id
_entity.type
_entity.pdbx_description
1 polymer ?
#
loop_
_entity_poly.entity_id
_entity_poly.type
_entity_poly.pdbx_seq_one_letter_code
_entity_poly.pdbx_strand_id
1 'polypeptide(L)' 'MKLIYSGIAILTLGAVGTVIAVVMELATNEPAWMLVMKATAGLFGVGGGMLGLASLIRRKK' A
#
# COMPACT_ATOMS: atom_id res chain seq x y z
N MET A 1 10.89 10.72 -13.35
CA MET A 1 10.15 9.49 -13.71
C MET A 1 10.36 8.36 -12.71
N LYS A 2 11.59 8.06 -12.26
CA LYS A 2 11.88 6.98 -11.29
C LYS A 2 11.00 7.00 -10.01
N LEU A 3 10.70 8.18 -9.45
CA LEU A 3 9.87 8.30 -8.24
C LEU A 3 8.38 7.92 -8.43
N ILE A 4 7.82 8.10 -9.63
CA ILE A 4 6.42 7.74 -9.92
C ILE A 4 6.31 6.22 -9.97
N TYR A 5 7.24 5.55 -10.65
CA TYR A 5 7.27 4.09 -10.72
C TYR A 5 7.45 3.46 -9.34
N SER A 6 8.29 4.04 -8.48
CA SER A 6 8.41 3.55 -7.09
C SER A 6 7.13 3.77 -6.28
N GLY A 7 6.45 4.92 -6.44
CA GLY A 7 5.17 5.16 -5.77
C GLY A 7 4.08 4.19 -6.21
N ILE A 8 3.98 3.92 -7.51
CA ILE A 8 3.06 2.94 -8.08
C ILE A 8 3.40 1.53 -7.58
N ALA A 9 4.68 1.14 -7.57
CA ALA A 9 5.11 -0.17 -7.08
C ALA A 9 4.71 -0.38 -5.61
N ILE A 10 4.92 0.64 -4.76
CA ILE A 10 4.55 0.61 -3.34
C ILE A 10 3.03 0.49 -3.17
N LEU A 11 2.25 1.26 -3.94
CA LEU A 11 0.78 1.14 -3.95
C LEU A 11 0.31 -0.25 -4.34
N THR A 12 0.87 -0.82 -5.40
CA THR A 12 0.48 -2.16 -5.89
C THR A 12 0.85 -3.26 -4.89
N LEU A 13 2.03 -3.18 -4.26
CA LEU A 13 2.44 -4.11 -3.20
C LEU A 13 1.53 -4.01 -1.99
N GLY A 14 1.12 -2.79 -1.62
CA GLY A 14 0.13 -2.55 -0.58
C GLY A 14 -1.21 -3.20 -0.89
N ALA A 15 -1.75 -2.95 -2.08
CA ALA A 15 -3.02 -3.51 -2.50
C ALA A 15 -3.00 -5.05 -2.46
N VAL A 16 -1.97 -5.68 -3.02
CA VAL A 16 -1.82 -7.15 -3.01
C VAL A 16 -1.70 -7.69 -1.60
N GLY A 17 -0.87 -7.07 -0.73
CA GLY A 17 -0.74 -7.50 0.66
C GLY A 17 -2.03 -7.37 1.46
N THR A 18 -2.84 -6.35 1.16
CA THR A 18 -4.15 -6.15 1.80
C THR A 18 -5.13 -7.24 1.37
N VAL A 19 -5.17 -7.59 0.08
CA VAL A 19 -6.00 -8.69 -0.44
C VAL A 19 -5.60 -10.03 0.15
N ILE A 20 -4.29 -10.32 0.25
CA ILE A 20 -3.81 -11.55 0.88
C ILE A 20 -4.25 -11.61 2.35
N ALA A 21 -4.13 -10.51 3.09
CA ALA A 21 -4.57 -10.45 4.48
C ALA A 21 -6.09 -10.69 4.62
N VAL A 22 -6.93 -10.16 3.71
CA VAL A 22 -8.38 -10.47 3.67
C VAL A 22 -8.63 -11.95 3.48
N VAL A 23 -7.97 -12.55 2.48
CA VAL A 23 -8.16 -13.97 2.18
C VAL A 23 -7.74 -14.84 3.35
N MET A 24 -6.61 -14.51 3.99
CA MET A 24 -6.12 -15.25 5.16
C MET A 24 -7.05 -15.10 6.37
N GLU A 25 -7.61 -13.90 6.62
CA GLU A 25 -8.61 -13.69 7.68
C GLU A 25 -9.83 -14.59 7.48
N LEU A 26 -10.36 -14.64 6.25
CA LEU A 26 -11.52 -15.46 5.91
C LEU A 26 -11.21 -16.96 5.99
N ALA A 27 -9.97 -17.37 5.69
CA ALA A 27 -9.56 -18.77 5.73
C ALA A 27 -9.26 -19.27 7.16
N THR A 28 -8.58 -18.47 7.99
CA THR A 28 -8.17 -18.90 9.33
C THR A 28 -9.12 -18.46 10.45
N ASN A 29 -10.02 -17.51 10.19
CA ASN A 29 -10.87 -16.84 11.20
C ASN A 29 -10.07 -16.22 12.36
N GLU A 30 -8.77 -15.93 12.15
CA GLU A 30 -7.93 -15.31 13.15
C GLU A 30 -7.93 -13.78 12.97
N PRO A 31 -8.22 -13.00 14.03
CA PRO A 31 -8.32 -11.54 13.95
C PRO A 31 -6.97 -10.85 13.73
N ALA A 32 -5.85 -11.58 13.81
CA ALA A 32 -4.52 -11.03 13.56
C ALA A 32 -4.39 -10.45 12.13
N TRP A 33 -5.10 -11.02 11.16
CA TRP A 33 -5.06 -10.57 9.77
C TRP A 33 -5.69 -9.19 9.55
N MET A 34 -6.63 -8.78 10.40
CA MET A 34 -7.21 -7.44 10.40
C MET A 34 -6.17 -6.37 10.79
N LEU A 35 -5.22 -6.69 11.68
CA LEU A 35 -4.10 -5.80 12.01
C LEU A 35 -3.13 -5.68 10.83
N VAL A 36 -2.83 -6.81 10.17
CA VAL A 36 -1.98 -6.84 8.97
C VAL A 36 -2.60 -6.01 7.85
N MET A 37 -3.92 -6.10 7.64
CA MET A 37 -4.65 -5.26 6.69
C MET A 37 -4.46 -3.77 6.96
N LYS A 38 -4.66 -3.34 8.21
CA LYS A 38 -4.49 -1.93 8.60
C LYS A 38 -3.06 -1.45 8.42
N ALA A 39 -2.08 -2.26 8.81
CA ALA A 39 -0.66 -1.95 8.64
C ALA A 39 -0.31 -1.80 7.15
N THR A 40 -0.82 -2.69 6.30
CA THR A 40 -0.54 -2.69 4.87
C THR A 40 -1.20 -1.49 4.17
N ALA A 41 -2.46 -1.21 4.49
CA ALA A 41 -3.17 -0.04 3.98
C ALA A 41 -2.52 1.28 4.43
N GLY A 42 -2.08 1.37 5.69
CA GLY A 42 -1.41 2.54 6.24
C GLY A 42 -0.03 2.78 5.60
N LEU A 43 0.84 1.77 5.61
CA LEU A 43 2.23 1.93 5.17
C LEU A 43 2.36 2.04 3.65
N PHE A 44 1.66 1.18 2.91
CA PHE A 44 1.83 1.08 1.46
C PHE A 44 0.77 1.87 0.69
N GLY A 45 -0.47 1.93 1.19
CA GLY A 45 -1.52 2.77 0.61
C GLY A 45 -1.22 4.26 0.78
N VAL A 46 -1.03 4.72 2.01
CA VAL A 46 -0.74 6.14 2.28
C VAL A 46 0.68 6.50 1.84
N GLY A 47 1.67 5.66 2.13
CA GLY A 47 3.07 5.90 1.73
C GLY A 47 3.27 5.93 0.22
N GLY A 48 2.62 5.03 -0.52
CA GLY A 48 2.65 5.03 -1.98
C GLY A 48 1.97 6.26 -2.59
N GLY A 49 0.83 6.68 -2.01
CA GLY A 49 0.14 7.92 -2.39
C GLY A 49 0.98 9.18 -2.15
N MET A 50 1.63 9.27 -0.98
CA MET A 50 2.53 10.39 -0.64
C MET A 50 3.74 10.47 -1.57
N LEU A 51 4.35 9.35 -1.93
CA LEU A 51 5.47 9.31 -2.89
C LEU A 51 5.03 9.73 -4.29
N GLY A 52 3.82 9.31 -4.72
CA GLY A 52 3.22 9.77 -5.98
C GLY A 52 2.98 11.29 -5.98
N LEU A 53 2.40 11.84 -4.92
CA LEU A 53 2.17 13.27 -4.73
C LEU A 53 3.47 14.07 -4.68
N ALA A 54 4.45 13.64 -3.91
CA ALA A 54 5.76 14.28 -3.83
C ALA A 54 6.45 14.31 -5.21
N SER A 55 6.29 13.26 -6.01
CA SER A 55 6.80 13.23 -7.38
C SER A 55 6.10 14.22 -8.30
N LEU A 56 4.79 14.43 -8.16
CA LEU A 56 4.03 15.39 -8.95
C LEU A 56 4.40 16.84 -8.60
N ILE A 57 4.52 17.14 -7.31
CA ILE A 57 4.94 18.46 -6.82
C ILE A 57 6.36 18.79 -7.33
N ARG A 58 7.27 17.82 -7.28
CA ARG A 58 8.65 17.97 -7.77
C ARG A 58 8.76 18.14 -9.29
N ARG A 59 7.75 17.72 -10.06
CA ARG A 59 7.70 17.92 -11.53
C ARG A 59 7.18 19.31 -11.91
N LYS A 60 6.47 19.99 -10.99
CA LYS A 60 5.87 21.31 -11.20
C LYS A 60 6.80 22.47 -10.86
N LYS A 61 7.94 22.18 -10.20
CA LYS A 61 9.00 23.12 -9.86
C LYS A 61 10.16 22.94 -10.84
#